data_AF-A0AAN6BL80-F1
#
_entry.id   AF-A0AAN6BL80-F1
#
_cell.length_a   1.000
_cell.length_b   1.000
_cell.length_c   1.000
_cell.angle_alpha   90.00
_cell.angle_beta   90.00
_cell.angle_gamma   90.00
#
_symmetry.space_group_name_H-M   'P 1'
#
loop_
_entity.id
_entity.type
_entity.pdbx_description
1 polymer ?
#
loop_
_entity_poly.entity_id
_entity_poly.type
_entity_poly.pdbx_seq_one_letter_code
_entity_poly.pdbx_strand_id
1 'polypeptide(L)'
;MDPFSTFPPEVIVSILEFCADFASLDGLLRTSTRADQVFGVYYKTITERVMKNCPILSHGLQYEFRNIVLLESDATFTPSSLPELLDGAYTTSIVPLSLPTDSSFGAVRKAISIAASICHAASACIHILLDRLMIAEPRRVVGSTSNSVEWIQGRLSEPPSEPIRITYHPPSWAETYRTHRILWTLATFSSVLHAANTRWDWSLEDKNSFTERYVKECWLKWRLQELQTIAECLAVIYPSETISLDNRFPFLVTIPSLEKSPSTAPARLILPTPSKNPAADQDWEQIYWRAGRQNGAVGTYRNHLRFHQYVMHPLKYVDFQAFRRLGIPIWDNWRLYLIGLINRPRDICPDSSVFDDLPQGFENSSPSSKLFTWWSLATKEDIDEKFVPEHSPDWSFSL
;
A
#
# COMPACT_ATOMS: atom_id res chain seq x y z
N MET A 1 11.57 22.29 28.30
CA MET A 1 13.04 22.12 28.23
C MET A 1 13.33 21.11 27.14
N ASP A 2 14.40 21.31 26.35
CA ASP A 2 14.84 20.33 25.36
C ASP A 2 15.36 19.08 26.07
N PRO A 3 14.75 17.88 25.91
CA PRO A 3 15.14 16.67 26.61
C PRO A 3 16.57 16.22 26.34
N PHE A 4 17.15 16.65 25.22
CA PHE A 4 18.50 16.27 24.79
C PHE A 4 19.56 17.29 25.18
N SER A 5 19.17 18.42 25.78
CA SER A 5 20.11 19.49 26.15
C SER A 5 21.21 19.05 27.12
N THR A 6 20.96 18.04 27.94
CA THR A 6 21.92 17.51 28.93
C THR A 6 22.75 16.34 28.42
N PHE A 7 22.41 15.75 27.27
CA PHE A 7 23.11 14.58 26.76
C PHE A 7 24.34 14.95 25.93
N PRO A 8 25.46 14.20 26.07
CA PRO A 8 26.60 14.30 25.16
C PRO A 8 26.19 13.97 23.71
N PRO A 9 26.80 14.59 22.69
CA PRO A 9 26.49 14.31 21.28
C PRO A 9 26.52 12.83 20.91
N GLU A 10 27.44 12.06 21.47
CA GLU A 10 27.64 10.62 21.18
C GLU A 10 26.43 9.78 21.64
N VAL A 11 25.82 10.18 22.76
CA VAL A 11 24.60 9.55 23.28
C VAL A 11 23.42 9.89 22.37
N ILE A 12 23.34 11.14 21.91
CA ILE A 12 22.29 11.59 20.99
C ILE A 12 22.39 10.83 19.66
N VAL A 13 23.60 10.70 19.08
CA VAL A 13 23.84 9.89 17.88
C VAL A 13 23.34 8.46 18.09
N SER A 14 23.70 7.83 19.21
CA SER A 14 23.29 6.46 19.53
C SER A 14 21.77 6.31 19.63
N ILE A 15 21.07 7.30 20.20
CA ILE A 15 19.60 7.31 20.28
C ILE A 15 18.99 7.44 18.88
N LEU A 16 19.48 8.38 18.06
CA LEU A 16 18.96 8.61 16.71
C LEU A 16 19.22 7.40 15.80
N GLU A 17 20.38 6.75 15.92
CA GLU A 17 20.73 5.51 15.22
C GLU A 17 19.82 4.33 15.59
N PHE A 18 19.26 4.32 16.80
CA PHE A 18 18.40 3.24 17.28
C PHE A 18 16.94 3.37 16.85
N CYS A 19 16.56 4.47 16.18
CA CYS A 19 15.21 4.62 15.63
C CYS A 19 14.87 3.44 14.70
N ALA A 20 13.72 2.82 14.93
CA ALA A 20 13.23 1.68 14.15
C ALA A 20 12.52 2.12 12.85
N ASP A 21 12.22 3.40 12.70
CA ASP A 21 11.49 3.97 11.58
C ASP A 21 11.74 5.48 11.42
N PHE A 22 11.34 6.01 10.27
CA PHE A 22 11.56 7.43 9.92
C PHE A 22 10.58 8.38 10.60
N ALA A 23 9.39 7.93 11.01
CA ALA A 23 8.47 8.77 11.77
C ALA A 23 9.02 9.05 13.17
N SER A 24 9.61 8.04 13.83
CA SER A 24 10.32 8.18 15.09
C SER A 24 11.53 9.12 14.96
N LEU A 25 12.37 8.92 13.93
CA LEU A 25 13.52 9.79 13.68
C LEU A 25 13.09 11.24 13.44
N ASP A 26 12.18 11.48 12.49
CA ASP A 26 11.73 12.82 12.16
C ASP A 26 11.01 13.51 13.34
N GLY A 27 10.23 12.75 14.11
CA GLY A 27 9.61 13.24 15.34
C GLY A 27 10.63 13.75 16.36
N LEU A 28 11.73 13.01 16.59
CA LEU A 28 12.82 13.45 17.48
C LEU A 28 13.50 14.71 16.96
N LEU A 29 13.81 14.77 15.67
CA LEU A 29 14.43 15.93 15.02
C LEU A 29 13.54 17.18 15.10
N ARG A 30 12.22 17.02 14.94
CA ARG A 30 11.27 18.14 15.06
C ARG A 30 11.04 18.59 16.51
N THR A 31 11.20 17.69 17.48
CA THR A 31 10.93 17.97 18.89
C THR A 31 12.15 18.57 19.62
N SER A 32 13.37 18.26 19.18
CA SER A 32 14.60 18.69 19.83
C SER A 32 15.56 19.37 18.85
N THR A 33 15.74 20.68 19.05
CA THR A 33 16.78 21.46 18.37
C THR A 33 18.18 20.89 18.57
N ARG A 34 18.48 20.37 19.77
CA ARG A 34 19.79 19.76 20.03
C ARG A 34 19.98 18.47 19.24
N ALA A 35 18.95 17.63 19.13
CA ALA A 35 18.99 16.43 18.31
C ALA A 35 19.17 16.76 16.82
N ASP A 36 18.47 17.77 16.30
CA ASP A 36 18.59 18.21 14.91
C ASP A 36 19.99 18.77 14.58
N GLN A 37 20.62 19.51 15.51
CA GLN A 37 22.01 19.95 15.37
C GLN A 37 23.00 18.78 15.27
N VAL A 38 22.86 17.79 16.16
CA VAL A 38 23.72 16.59 16.14
C VAL A 38 23.49 15.80 14.85
N PHE A 39 22.23 15.65 14.45
CA PHE A 39 21.88 15.03 13.19
C PHE A 39 22.52 15.75 12.00
N GLY A 40 22.54 17.09 11.97
CA GLY A 40 23.21 17.86 10.91
C GLY A 40 24.67 17.50 10.69
N VAL A 41 25.39 17.11 11.74
CA VAL A 41 26.80 16.68 11.65
C VAL A 41 26.93 15.22 11.19
N TYR A 42 26.04 14.34 11.64
CA TYR A 42 26.13 12.88 11.44
C TYR A 42 25.03 12.31 10.53
N TYR A 43 24.40 13.14 9.69
CA TYR A 43 23.16 12.81 8.98
C TYR A 43 23.29 11.55 8.13
N LYS A 44 24.44 11.34 7.47
CA LYS A 44 24.65 10.16 6.62
C LYS A 44 24.64 8.88 7.44
N THR A 45 25.49 8.79 8.46
CA THR A 45 25.64 7.60 9.31
C THR A 45 24.33 7.26 10.03
N ILE A 46 23.66 8.28 10.60
CA ILE A 46 22.39 8.07 11.29
C ILE A 46 21.33 7.57 10.31
N THR A 47 21.19 8.21 9.14
CA THR A 47 20.16 7.84 8.15
C THR A 47 20.37 6.42 7.64
N GLU A 48 21.60 6.05 7.26
CA GLU A 48 21.93 4.70 6.78
C GLU A 48 21.66 3.63 7.84
N ARG A 49 21.95 3.94 9.12
CA ARG A 49 21.61 3.05 10.22
C ARG A 49 20.11 2.87 10.37
N VAL A 50 19.33 3.95 10.32
CA VAL A 50 17.86 3.89 10.41
C VAL A 50 17.26 3.17 9.19
N MET A 51 17.80 3.37 7.99
CA MET A 51 17.41 2.61 6.79
C MET A 51 17.60 1.10 6.99
N LYS A 52 18.71 0.70 7.63
CA LYS A 52 19.00 -0.70 7.95
C LYS A 52 18.07 -1.26 9.04
N ASN A 53 17.72 -0.45 10.04
CA ASN A 53 16.85 -0.87 11.14
C ASN A 53 15.37 -0.87 10.75
N CYS A 54 14.97 -0.12 9.73
CA CYS A 54 13.59 -0.02 9.26
C CYS A 54 13.19 -1.25 8.43
N PRO A 55 12.29 -2.14 8.93
CA PRO A 55 11.99 -3.41 8.27
C PRO A 55 11.28 -3.29 6.91
N ILE A 56 10.84 -2.09 6.53
CA ILE A 56 10.25 -1.85 5.21
C ILE A 56 11.32 -1.38 4.22
N LEU A 57 12.16 -0.43 4.64
CA LEU A 57 13.21 0.08 3.77
C LEU A 57 14.34 -0.92 3.59
N SER A 58 14.69 -1.71 4.60
CA SER A 58 15.75 -2.72 4.47
C SER A 58 15.41 -3.84 3.47
N HIS A 59 14.14 -3.96 3.06
CA HIS A 59 13.64 -5.00 2.17
C HIS A 59 13.01 -4.41 0.89
N GLY A 60 13.77 -3.59 0.16
CA GLY A 60 13.52 -3.21 -1.24
C GLY A 60 13.07 -1.76 -1.45
N LEU A 61 12.45 -1.11 -0.46
CA LEU A 61 12.06 0.30 -0.57
C LEU A 61 13.20 1.29 -0.31
N GLN A 62 14.40 0.83 0.06
CA GLN A 62 15.59 1.70 0.15
C GLN A 62 15.90 2.39 -1.18
N TYR A 63 15.56 1.77 -2.30
CA TYR A 63 15.72 2.37 -3.63
C TYR A 63 14.86 3.63 -3.79
N GLU A 64 13.59 3.57 -3.36
CA GLU A 64 12.68 4.71 -3.41
C GLU A 64 13.16 5.85 -2.51
N PHE A 65 13.64 5.53 -1.29
CA PHE A 65 14.24 6.53 -0.42
C PHE A 65 15.44 7.23 -1.08
N ARG A 66 16.35 6.45 -1.67
CA ARG A 66 17.53 6.99 -2.36
C ARG A 66 17.14 7.83 -3.57
N ASN A 67 16.12 7.42 -4.32
CA ASN A 67 15.58 8.20 -5.44
C ASN A 67 15.04 9.54 -4.98
N ILE A 68 14.30 9.59 -3.87
CA ILE A 68 13.86 10.86 -3.30
C ILE A 68 15.06 11.71 -2.88
N VAL A 69 16.07 11.14 -2.20
CA VAL A 69 17.30 11.91 -1.86
C VAL A 69 17.98 12.49 -3.11
N LEU A 70 18.06 11.72 -4.20
CA LEU A 70 18.63 12.20 -5.46
C LEU A 70 17.76 13.27 -6.12
N LEU A 71 16.44 13.08 -6.14
CA LEU A 71 15.49 14.07 -6.65
C LEU A 71 15.56 15.37 -5.85
N GLU A 72 15.68 15.31 -4.53
CA GLU A 72 15.82 16.51 -3.69
C GLU A 72 17.25 17.10 -3.72
N SER A 73 18.22 16.42 -4.35
CA SER A 73 19.59 16.92 -4.54
C SER A 73 19.70 17.64 -5.89
N ASP A 74 19.65 18.98 -5.87
CA ASP A 74 19.57 19.86 -7.05
C ASP A 74 20.63 19.64 -8.14
N ALA A 75 21.80 19.06 -7.81
CA ALA A 75 22.94 18.98 -8.71
C ALA A 75 23.10 17.62 -9.45
N THR A 76 22.41 16.56 -9.02
CA THR A 76 22.79 15.18 -9.40
C THR A 76 21.75 14.43 -10.23
N PHE A 77 20.47 14.78 -10.15
CA PHE A 77 19.41 14.03 -10.81
C PHE A 77 18.78 14.80 -11.96
N THR A 78 18.95 14.30 -13.18
CA THR A 78 18.46 14.93 -14.41
C THR A 78 17.34 14.10 -15.05
N PRO A 79 16.56 14.69 -15.99
CA PRO A 79 15.55 13.96 -16.75
C PRO A 79 16.08 12.69 -17.43
N SER A 80 17.35 12.67 -17.84
CA SER A 80 17.98 11.49 -18.46
C SER A 80 18.17 10.31 -17.50
N SER A 81 18.10 10.53 -16.18
CA SER A 81 18.16 9.47 -15.15
C SER A 81 16.78 8.90 -14.81
N LEU A 82 15.69 9.47 -15.33
CA LEU A 82 14.33 8.96 -15.11
C LEU A 82 14.07 7.59 -15.69
N PRO A 83 14.58 7.19 -16.87
CA PRO A 83 14.46 5.83 -17.34
C PRO A 83 14.99 4.84 -16.31
N GLU A 84 16.15 5.09 -15.68
CA GLU A 84 16.66 4.22 -14.62
C GLU A 84 15.73 4.17 -13.40
N LEU A 85 15.15 5.31 -13.00
CA LEU A 85 14.13 5.38 -11.94
C LEU A 85 12.87 4.56 -12.27
N LEU A 86 12.43 4.67 -13.52
CA LEU A 86 11.28 3.94 -14.06
C LEU A 86 11.58 2.48 -14.33
N ASP A 87 12.83 2.10 -14.55
CA ASP A 87 13.26 0.75 -14.96
C ASP A 87 13.91 -0.03 -13.80
N GLY A 88 14.20 0.61 -12.66
CA GLY A 88 14.89 0.04 -11.49
C GLY A 88 14.26 -1.20 -10.83
N ALA A 89 13.12 -1.68 -11.35
CA ALA A 89 12.55 -2.98 -10.98
C ALA A 89 13.13 -4.16 -11.78
N TYR A 90 13.81 -3.88 -12.91
CA TYR A 90 14.49 -4.88 -13.74
C TYR A 90 15.99 -4.95 -13.47
N THR A 91 16.54 -4.01 -12.69
CA THR A 91 17.93 -4.06 -12.28
C THR A 91 18.09 -5.09 -11.16
N THR A 92 18.67 -6.24 -11.51
CA THR A 92 19.11 -7.30 -10.59
C THR A 92 20.25 -6.86 -9.65
N SER A 93 20.72 -5.63 -9.79
CA SER A 93 21.78 -5.06 -8.97
C SER A 93 21.27 -4.78 -7.56
N ILE A 94 21.93 -5.39 -6.57
CA ILE A 94 21.74 -5.10 -5.15
C ILE A 94 21.97 -3.60 -4.94
N VAL A 95 20.90 -2.84 -4.70
CA VAL A 95 21.00 -1.41 -4.39
C VAL A 95 21.58 -1.29 -2.99
N PRO A 96 22.70 -0.57 -2.81
CA PRO A 96 23.33 -0.46 -1.50
C PRO A 96 22.43 0.32 -0.55
N LEU A 97 22.43 -0.08 0.72
CA LEU A 97 21.77 0.63 1.83
C LEU A 97 22.45 1.96 2.19
N SER A 98 23.48 2.35 1.44
CA SER A 98 24.18 3.61 1.62
C SER A 98 23.53 4.74 0.83
N LEU A 99 23.61 5.95 1.38
CA LEU A 99 23.17 7.15 0.70
C LEU A 99 24.05 7.44 -0.53
N PRO A 100 23.53 8.18 -1.52
CA PRO A 100 24.36 8.74 -2.58
C PRO A 100 25.51 9.58 -1.99
N THR A 101 26.72 9.42 -2.54
CA THR A 101 27.94 10.06 -2.04
C THR A 101 27.79 11.58 -1.91
N ASP A 102 27.13 12.20 -2.89
CA ASP A 102 26.97 13.67 -3.02
C ASP A 102 25.66 14.20 -2.43
N SER A 103 24.97 13.39 -1.62
CA SER A 103 23.71 13.80 -0.96
C SER A 103 23.92 14.98 -0.01
N SER A 104 23.13 16.05 -0.19
CA SER A 104 23.13 17.21 0.70
C SER A 104 22.35 16.94 1.99
N PHE A 105 22.69 17.64 3.07
CA PHE A 105 21.93 17.56 4.33
C PHE A 105 20.45 17.90 4.12
N GLY A 106 20.15 18.96 3.36
CA GLY A 106 18.78 19.40 3.07
C GLY A 106 17.97 18.34 2.33
N ALA A 107 18.56 17.70 1.31
CA ALA A 107 17.92 16.62 0.56
C ALA A 107 17.59 15.42 1.45
N VAL A 108 18.53 15.00 2.30
CA VAL A 108 18.32 13.89 3.25
C VAL A 108 17.26 14.26 4.29
N ARG A 109 17.30 15.47 4.85
CA ARG A 109 16.30 15.95 5.82
C ARG A 109 14.90 15.95 5.21
N LYS A 110 14.77 16.35 3.94
CA LYS A 110 13.50 16.34 3.20
C LYS A 110 13.01 14.92 2.93
N ALA A 111 13.89 14.01 2.50
CA ALA A 111 13.55 12.61 2.29
C ALA A 111 13.08 11.93 3.59
N ILE A 112 13.71 12.23 4.73
CA ILE A 112 13.28 11.76 6.06
C ILE A 112 11.85 12.23 6.38
N SER A 113 11.56 13.51 6.13
CA SER A 113 10.22 14.07 6.35
C SER A 113 9.14 13.43 5.47
N ILE A 114 9.48 13.15 4.21
CA ILE A 114 8.60 12.40 3.29
C ILE A 114 8.39 10.97 3.78
N ALA A 115 9.46 10.27 4.17
CA ALA A 115 9.39 8.91 4.70
C ALA A 115 8.54 8.84 5.98
N ALA A 116 8.69 9.81 6.88
CA ALA A 116 7.85 9.93 8.08
C ALA A 116 6.36 10.12 7.70
N SER A 117 6.07 11.00 6.74
CA SER A 117 4.71 11.23 6.25
C SER A 117 4.10 9.96 5.64
N ILE A 118 4.90 9.19 4.89
CA ILE A 118 4.51 7.87 4.37
C ILE A 118 4.19 6.90 5.51
N CYS A 119 5.00 6.82 6.57
CA CYS A 119 4.74 5.94 7.73
C CYS A 119 3.40 6.25 8.41
N HIS A 120 3.09 7.53 8.61
CA HIS A 120 1.82 7.94 9.20
C HIS A 120 0.64 7.68 8.27
N ALA A 121 0.77 8.04 6.98
CA ALA A 121 -0.25 7.80 5.97
C ALA A 121 -0.55 6.31 5.81
N ALA A 122 0.48 5.45 5.78
CA ALA A 122 0.31 4.00 5.69
C ALA A 122 -0.47 3.46 6.89
N SER A 123 -0.08 3.87 8.10
CA SER A 123 -0.74 3.42 9.32
C SER A 123 -2.20 3.88 9.38
N ALA A 124 -2.49 5.12 8.96
CA ALA A 124 -3.85 5.65 8.91
C ALA A 124 -4.70 4.91 7.87
N CYS A 125 -4.15 4.67 6.67
CA CYS A 125 -4.83 3.91 5.61
C CYS A 125 -5.16 2.50 6.05
N ILE A 126 -4.23 1.78 6.66
CA ILE A 126 -4.48 0.40 7.10
C ILE A 126 -5.55 0.36 8.18
N HIS A 127 -5.52 1.27 9.16
CA HIS A 127 -6.56 1.34 10.19
C HIS A 127 -7.95 1.56 9.61
N ILE A 128 -8.15 2.58 8.78
CA ILE A 128 -9.48 2.86 8.22
C ILE A 128 -9.98 1.72 7.33
N LEU A 129 -9.10 1.09 6.55
CA LEU A 129 -9.48 -0.03 5.69
C LEU A 129 -9.85 -1.26 6.53
N LEU A 130 -9.12 -1.54 7.61
CA LEU A 130 -9.46 -2.60 8.56
C LEU A 130 -10.79 -2.32 9.25
N ASP A 131 -11.01 -1.10 9.76
CA ASP A 131 -12.25 -0.69 10.41
C ASP A 131 -13.45 -0.87 9.46
N ARG A 132 -13.31 -0.44 8.21
CA ARG A 132 -14.35 -0.64 7.19
C ARG A 132 -14.61 -2.11 6.88
N LEU A 133 -13.56 -2.93 6.81
CA LEU A 133 -13.71 -4.38 6.62
C LEU A 133 -14.43 -5.03 7.80
N MET A 134 -14.15 -4.58 9.04
CA MET A 134 -14.82 -5.06 10.25
C MET A 134 -16.30 -4.69 10.25
N ILE A 135 -16.62 -3.44 9.91
CA ILE A 135 -18.00 -2.94 9.86
C ILE A 135 -18.82 -3.63 8.76
N ALA A 136 -18.18 -3.99 7.64
CA ALA A 136 -18.85 -4.64 6.52
C ALA A 136 -19.34 -6.07 6.80
N GLU A 137 -18.85 -6.71 7.88
CA GLU A 137 -19.29 -8.01 8.37
C GLU A 137 -19.50 -9.06 7.25
N PRO A 138 -18.42 -9.59 6.63
CA PRO A 138 -18.53 -10.55 5.54
C PRO A 138 -19.42 -11.74 5.91
N ARG A 139 -20.30 -12.18 5.00
CA ARG A 139 -21.27 -13.27 5.28
C ARG A 139 -20.99 -14.51 4.44
N ARG A 140 -21.26 -15.69 4.99
CA ARG A 140 -21.20 -16.98 4.28
C ARG A 140 -22.56 -17.66 4.26
N VAL A 141 -22.82 -18.43 3.21
CA VAL A 141 -24.02 -19.28 3.11
C VAL A 141 -23.93 -20.42 4.12
N VAL A 142 -25.03 -20.69 4.81
CA VAL A 142 -25.20 -21.82 5.73
C VAL A 142 -26.05 -22.90 5.06
N GLY A 143 -25.65 -24.16 5.23
CA GLY A 143 -26.38 -25.32 4.69
C GLY A 143 -25.82 -25.83 3.37
N SER A 144 -26.68 -26.41 2.52
CA SER A 144 -26.26 -27.08 1.29
C SER A 144 -25.71 -26.10 0.25
N THR A 145 -24.61 -26.46 -0.41
CA THR A 145 -24.04 -25.72 -1.54
C THR A 145 -25.03 -25.56 -2.70
N SER A 146 -26.03 -26.46 -2.83
CA SER A 146 -27.11 -26.32 -3.80
C SER A 146 -27.88 -25.02 -3.66
N ASN A 147 -28.06 -24.50 -2.45
CA ASN A 147 -28.79 -23.26 -2.21
C ASN A 147 -28.07 -22.06 -2.81
N SER A 148 -26.72 -22.04 -2.73
CA SER A 148 -25.91 -21.00 -3.36
C SER A 148 -25.96 -21.05 -4.88
N VAL A 149 -26.06 -22.25 -5.46
CA VAL A 149 -26.17 -22.44 -6.92
C VAL A 149 -27.54 -21.98 -7.43
N GLU A 150 -28.61 -22.40 -6.76
CA GLU A 150 -29.99 -22.04 -7.11
C GLU A 150 -30.24 -20.54 -6.93
N TRP A 151 -29.69 -19.92 -5.88
CA TRP A 151 -29.71 -18.46 -5.70
C TRP A 151 -29.00 -17.73 -6.84
N ILE A 152 -27.79 -18.17 -7.21
CA ILE A 152 -27.07 -17.56 -8.34
C ILE A 152 -27.87 -17.64 -9.62
N GLN A 153 -28.57 -18.75 -9.85
CA GLN A 153 -29.45 -18.96 -11.00
C GLN A 153 -30.77 -18.17 -10.95
N GLY A 154 -31.00 -17.37 -9.89
CA GLY A 154 -32.22 -16.58 -9.70
C GLY A 154 -33.45 -17.43 -9.38
N ARG A 155 -33.25 -18.69 -8.96
CA ARG A 155 -34.34 -19.64 -8.68
C ARG A 155 -34.77 -19.63 -7.22
N LEU A 156 -33.92 -19.13 -6.33
CA LEU A 156 -34.20 -18.94 -4.91
C LEU A 156 -33.90 -17.49 -4.49
N SER A 157 -34.61 -17.05 -3.45
CA SER A 157 -34.27 -15.83 -2.70
C SER A 157 -32.95 -16.00 -1.95
N GLU A 158 -32.47 -14.93 -1.30
CA GLU A 158 -31.22 -14.94 -0.53
C GLU A 158 -31.13 -16.19 0.37
N PRO A 159 -30.07 -17.01 0.23
CA PRO A 159 -29.93 -18.22 1.02
C PRO A 159 -29.65 -17.87 2.50
N PRO A 160 -30.03 -18.74 3.45
CA PRO A 160 -29.66 -18.59 4.85
C PRO A 160 -28.15 -18.38 4.97
N SER A 161 -27.74 -17.37 5.72
CA SER A 161 -26.35 -16.96 5.81
C SER A 161 -26.01 -16.39 7.18
N GLU A 162 -24.75 -16.53 7.57
CA GLU A 162 -24.23 -16.09 8.85
C GLU A 162 -22.96 -15.24 8.67
N PRO A 163 -22.68 -14.32 9.60
CA PRO A 163 -21.40 -13.60 9.65
C PRO A 163 -20.21 -14.54 9.75
N ILE A 164 -19.16 -14.25 8.98
CA ILE A 164 -17.88 -14.91 9.11
C ILE A 164 -17.17 -14.28 10.30
N ARG A 165 -17.23 -14.95 11.45
CA ARG A 165 -16.51 -14.52 12.67
C ARG A 165 -15.04 -14.83 12.50
N ILE A 166 -14.23 -13.78 12.39
CA ILE A 166 -12.78 -13.88 12.25
C ILE A 166 -12.18 -13.21 13.48
N THR A 167 -11.25 -13.90 14.14
CA THR A 167 -10.33 -13.22 15.07
C THR A 167 -9.47 -12.30 14.21
N TYR A 168 -9.70 -10.98 14.28
CA TYR A 168 -8.94 -10.06 13.44
C TYR A 168 -7.51 -9.94 13.95
N HIS A 169 -6.56 -10.34 13.12
CA HIS A 169 -5.14 -10.24 13.42
C HIS A 169 -4.57 -8.90 12.94
N PRO A 170 -3.48 -8.44 13.58
CA PRO A 170 -2.71 -7.30 13.10
C PRO A 170 -2.41 -7.41 11.59
N PRO A 171 -2.21 -6.28 10.90
CA PRO A 171 -1.81 -6.29 9.50
C PRO A 171 -0.57 -7.16 9.29
N SER A 172 -0.58 -8.00 8.27
CA SER A 172 0.63 -8.73 7.93
C SER A 172 1.68 -7.79 7.35
N TRP A 173 2.93 -8.25 7.32
CA TRP A 173 3.99 -7.50 6.67
C TRP A 173 3.66 -7.20 5.20
N ALA A 174 3.03 -8.13 4.48
CA ALA A 174 2.70 -7.94 3.06
C ALA A 174 1.66 -6.82 2.87
N GLU A 175 0.68 -6.72 3.75
CA GLU A 175 -0.35 -5.66 3.73
C GLU A 175 0.29 -4.30 4.02
N THR A 176 1.17 -4.26 5.01
CA THR A 176 1.93 -3.06 5.38
C THR A 176 2.85 -2.63 4.23
N TYR A 177 3.61 -3.57 3.67
CA TYR A 177 4.54 -3.32 2.58
C TYR A 177 3.85 -2.80 1.31
N ARG A 178 2.74 -3.41 0.88
CA ARG A 178 1.98 -2.95 -0.29
C ARG A 178 1.52 -1.51 -0.11
N THR A 179 0.99 -1.18 1.06
CA THR A 179 0.56 0.19 1.40
C THR A 179 1.74 1.16 1.29
N HIS A 180 2.86 0.84 1.93
CA HIS A 180 4.06 1.67 1.88
C HIS A 180 4.61 1.84 0.47
N ARG A 181 4.70 0.76 -0.31
CA ARG A 181 5.17 0.79 -1.69
C ARG A 181 4.35 1.75 -2.55
N ILE A 182 3.02 1.69 -2.44
CA ILE A 182 2.13 2.58 -3.18
C ILE A 182 2.33 4.04 -2.76
N LEU A 183 2.49 4.31 -1.47
CA LEU A 183 2.77 5.66 -0.98
C LEU A 183 4.14 6.19 -1.42
N TRP A 184 5.16 5.33 -1.46
CA TRP A 184 6.47 5.66 -2.04
C TRP A 184 6.36 5.97 -3.53
N THR A 185 5.57 5.20 -4.27
CA THR A 185 5.29 5.46 -5.70
C THR A 185 4.67 6.85 -5.89
N LEU A 186 3.62 7.17 -5.13
CA LEU A 186 2.98 8.49 -5.18
C LEU A 186 3.94 9.63 -4.78
N ALA A 187 4.77 9.42 -3.75
CA ALA A 187 5.77 10.39 -3.32
C ALA A 187 6.84 10.64 -4.41
N THR A 188 7.37 9.56 -5.01
CA THR A 188 8.34 9.66 -6.11
C THR A 188 7.74 10.40 -7.31
N PHE A 189 6.51 10.09 -7.71
CA PHE A 189 5.81 10.83 -8.77
C PHE A 189 5.68 12.31 -8.44
N SER A 190 5.25 12.64 -7.21
CA SER A 190 5.11 14.01 -6.74
C SER A 190 6.45 14.77 -6.75
N SER A 191 7.55 14.15 -6.32
CA SER A 191 8.89 14.76 -6.34
C SER A 191 9.39 14.98 -7.76
N VAL A 192 9.13 14.05 -8.69
CA VAL A 192 9.45 14.22 -10.12
C VAL A 192 8.66 15.38 -10.72
N LEU A 193 7.35 15.45 -10.47
CA LEU A 193 6.53 16.53 -11.00
C LEU A 193 6.91 17.88 -10.39
N HIS A 194 7.28 17.91 -9.11
CA HIS A 194 7.83 19.11 -8.48
C HIS A 194 9.11 19.56 -9.19
N ALA A 195 10.06 18.65 -9.41
CA ALA A 195 11.29 18.91 -10.15
C ALA A 195 11.02 19.45 -11.56
N ALA A 196 10.07 18.84 -12.27
CA ALA A 196 9.62 19.24 -13.59
C ALA A 196 8.93 20.61 -13.66
N ASN A 197 8.47 21.13 -12.52
CA ASN A 197 7.83 22.44 -12.44
C ASN A 197 8.81 23.53 -11.98
N THR A 198 9.86 23.17 -11.24
CA THR A 198 10.75 24.14 -10.59
C THR A 198 12.16 24.18 -11.19
N ARG A 199 12.65 23.06 -11.73
CA ARG A 199 14.06 22.90 -12.11
C ARG A 199 14.25 22.39 -13.53
N TRP A 200 13.34 21.58 -14.03
CA TRP A 200 13.42 21.07 -15.40
C TRP A 200 12.46 21.88 -16.25
N ASP A 201 12.95 22.42 -17.37
CA ASP A 201 12.17 23.20 -18.33
C ASP A 201 11.24 22.31 -19.17
N TRP A 202 10.54 21.37 -18.53
CA TRP A 202 9.64 20.44 -19.18
C TRP A 202 8.41 21.15 -19.73
N SER A 203 8.15 20.90 -21.01
CA SER A 203 6.91 21.29 -21.64
C SER A 203 5.72 20.51 -21.05
N LEU A 204 4.51 20.94 -21.38
CA LEU A 204 3.31 20.17 -21.04
C LEU A 204 3.30 18.79 -21.71
N GLU A 205 3.88 18.68 -22.91
CA GLU A 205 4.00 17.41 -23.64
C GLU A 205 4.94 16.43 -22.92
N ASP A 206 6.09 16.92 -22.43
CA ASP A 206 7.04 16.11 -21.66
C ASP A 206 6.40 15.58 -20.38
N LYS A 207 5.65 16.44 -19.67
CA LYS A 207 4.92 16.06 -18.45
C LYS A 207 3.86 15.01 -18.75
N ASN A 208 3.08 15.20 -19.83
CA ASN A 208 2.04 14.24 -20.21
C ASN A 208 2.62 12.88 -20.60
N SER A 209 3.70 12.88 -21.38
CA SER A 209 4.44 11.68 -21.81
C SER A 209 5.03 10.94 -20.62
N PHE A 210 5.65 11.67 -19.67
CA PHE A 210 6.15 11.09 -18.43
C PHE A 210 5.01 10.47 -17.61
N THR A 211 3.90 11.18 -17.41
CA THR A 211 2.77 10.66 -16.63
C THR A 211 2.19 9.38 -17.26
N GLU A 212 2.00 9.35 -18.58
CA GLU A 212 1.51 8.16 -19.28
C GLU A 212 2.46 6.97 -19.11
N ARG A 213 3.76 7.19 -19.31
CA ARG A 213 4.78 6.16 -19.07
C ARG A 213 4.78 5.71 -17.61
N TYR A 214 4.73 6.64 -16.67
CA TYR A 214 4.73 6.36 -15.24
C TYR A 214 3.54 5.50 -14.84
N VAL A 215 2.33 5.84 -15.31
CA VAL A 215 1.11 5.07 -15.07
C VAL A 215 1.19 3.69 -15.71
N LYS A 216 1.70 3.59 -16.94
CA LYS A 216 1.90 2.30 -17.62
C LYS A 216 2.86 1.39 -16.84
N GLU A 217 4.00 1.92 -16.39
CA GLU A 217 4.96 1.16 -15.58
C GLU A 217 4.38 0.78 -14.22
N CYS A 218 3.68 1.69 -13.54
CA CYS A 218 3.00 1.40 -12.28
C CYS A 218 1.89 0.35 -12.45
N TRP A 219 1.17 0.37 -13.56
CA TRP A 219 0.19 -0.66 -13.90
C TRP A 219 0.85 -2.04 -14.01
N LEU A 220 1.94 -2.12 -14.78
CA LEU A 220 2.68 -3.35 -15.02
C LEU A 220 3.34 -3.89 -13.74
N LYS A 221 3.88 -3.00 -12.91
CA LYS A 221 4.63 -3.36 -11.70
C LYS A 221 3.76 -3.51 -10.45
N TRP A 222 2.90 -2.53 -10.17
CA TRP A 222 2.31 -2.31 -8.84
C TRP A 222 0.78 -2.43 -8.79
N ARG A 223 0.14 -2.65 -9.94
CA ARG A 223 -1.31 -2.90 -10.11
C ARG A 223 -2.18 -1.71 -9.68
N LEU A 224 -2.91 -1.15 -10.64
CA LEU A 224 -3.73 0.05 -10.44
C LEU A 224 -4.76 -0.04 -9.31
N GLN A 225 -5.33 -1.22 -9.04
CA GLN A 225 -6.34 -1.36 -7.99
C GLN A 225 -5.77 -1.06 -6.59
N GLU A 226 -4.49 -1.39 -6.34
CA GLU A 226 -3.81 -1.04 -5.09
C GLU A 226 -3.58 0.47 -5.01
N LEU A 227 -3.08 1.07 -6.10
CA LEU A 227 -2.85 2.52 -6.23
C LEU A 227 -4.13 3.32 -5.99
N GLN A 228 -5.22 2.97 -6.68
CA GLN A 228 -6.52 3.61 -6.54
C GLN A 228 -7.08 3.47 -5.12
N THR A 229 -6.93 2.29 -4.50
CA THR A 229 -7.39 2.05 -3.12
C THR A 229 -6.71 3.00 -2.14
N ILE A 230 -5.38 3.15 -2.22
CA ILE A 230 -4.65 4.05 -1.33
C ILE A 230 -4.97 5.51 -1.62
N ALA A 231 -5.09 5.91 -2.90
CA ALA A 231 -5.44 7.27 -3.26
C ALA A 231 -6.83 7.68 -2.72
N GLU A 232 -7.83 6.82 -2.88
CA GLU A 232 -9.17 7.01 -2.30
C GLU A 232 -9.12 7.09 -0.77
N CYS A 233 -8.28 6.24 -0.16
CA CYS A 233 -8.09 6.22 1.29
C CYS A 233 -7.48 7.53 1.81
N LEU A 234 -6.45 8.04 1.14
CA LEU A 234 -5.84 9.33 1.45
C LEU A 234 -6.85 10.47 1.32
N ALA A 235 -7.64 10.49 0.25
CA ALA A 235 -8.65 11.52 0.02
C ALA A 235 -9.73 11.56 1.12
N VAL A 236 -10.03 10.41 1.75
CA VAL A 236 -10.95 10.36 2.88
C VAL A 236 -10.30 10.86 4.18
N ILE A 237 -9.07 10.44 4.45
CA ILE A 237 -8.40 10.77 5.72
C ILE A 237 -7.92 12.23 5.71
N TYR A 238 -7.42 12.72 4.58
CA TYR A 238 -6.75 14.00 4.41
C TYR A 238 -7.33 14.81 3.23
N PRO A 239 -8.64 15.12 3.22
CA PRO A 239 -9.32 15.70 2.05
C PRO A 239 -8.74 17.05 1.61
N SER A 240 -8.17 17.85 2.53
CA SER A 240 -7.58 19.15 2.22
C SER A 240 -6.15 19.08 1.70
N GLU A 241 -5.46 17.95 1.87
CA GLU A 241 -4.05 17.78 1.52
C GLU A 241 -3.83 16.81 0.37
N THR A 242 -4.79 15.92 0.12
CA THR A 242 -4.76 14.98 -1.01
C THR A 242 -5.29 15.67 -2.25
N ILE A 243 -4.37 16.19 -3.06
CA ILE A 243 -4.65 16.92 -4.30
C ILE A 243 -4.29 16.02 -5.47
N SER A 244 -5.17 15.95 -6.46
CA SER A 244 -4.89 15.27 -7.72
C SER A 244 -3.82 16.04 -8.52
N LEU A 245 -2.79 15.32 -8.96
CA LEU A 245 -1.65 15.83 -9.69
C LEU A 245 -1.83 15.77 -11.21
N ASP A 246 -2.79 14.97 -11.71
CA ASP A 246 -3.13 14.86 -13.13
C ASP A 246 -4.63 14.60 -13.29
N ASN A 247 -5.30 15.40 -14.14
CA ASN A 247 -6.75 15.32 -14.35
C ASN A 247 -7.21 14.02 -15.03
N ARG A 248 -6.34 13.39 -15.84
CA ARG A 248 -6.63 12.13 -16.55
C ARG A 248 -6.47 10.93 -15.62
N PHE A 249 -5.60 11.07 -14.61
CA PHE A 249 -5.29 10.04 -13.65
C PHE A 249 -5.53 10.55 -12.23
N PRO A 250 -6.80 10.68 -11.79
CA PRO A 250 -7.16 11.33 -10.53
C PRO A 250 -6.60 10.65 -9.28
N PHE A 251 -6.18 9.39 -9.41
CA PHE A 251 -5.53 8.60 -8.36
C PHE A 251 -4.04 8.96 -8.15
N LEU A 252 -3.42 9.74 -9.04
CA LEU A 252 -2.09 10.30 -8.81
C LEU A 252 -2.26 11.50 -7.89
N VAL A 253 -2.06 11.28 -6.59
CA VAL A 253 -2.31 12.27 -5.54
C VAL A 253 -1.07 12.60 -4.73
N THR A 254 -1.06 13.77 -4.11
CA THR A 254 -0.04 14.17 -3.14
C THR A 254 -0.11 13.34 -1.86
N ILE A 255 1.05 13.09 -1.26
CA ILE A 255 1.14 12.55 0.11
C ILE A 255 0.92 13.70 1.11
N PRO A 256 0.04 13.53 2.11
CA PRO A 256 -0.20 14.55 3.14
C PRO A 256 1.08 14.84 3.92
N SER A 257 1.26 16.10 4.32
CA SER A 257 2.43 16.55 5.07
C SER A 257 2.13 16.61 6.55
N LEU A 258 2.97 15.98 7.37
CA LEU A 258 2.79 16.03 8.82
C LEU A 258 2.85 17.45 9.41
N GLU A 259 3.44 18.41 8.70
CA GLU A 259 3.52 19.81 9.12
C GLU A 259 2.18 20.55 8.96
N LYS A 260 1.32 20.09 8.05
CA LYS A 260 0.08 20.78 7.66
C LYS A 260 -1.18 20.21 8.35
N SER A 261 -1.10 18.99 8.90
CA SER A 261 -2.18 18.35 9.66
C SER A 261 -1.82 18.05 11.13
N PRO A 262 -1.64 19.06 11.99
CA PRO A 262 -1.47 18.83 13.44
C PRO A 262 -2.77 18.42 14.15
N SER A 263 -3.94 18.61 13.51
CA SER A 263 -5.26 18.40 14.12
C SER A 263 -5.76 16.96 14.09
N THR A 264 -5.20 16.11 13.23
CA THR A 264 -5.56 14.69 13.19
C THR A 264 -4.60 13.96 14.12
N ALA A 265 -5.12 13.42 15.23
CA ALA A 265 -4.29 12.62 16.13
C ALA A 265 -3.56 11.54 15.30
N PRO A 266 -2.22 11.49 15.34
CA PRO A 266 -1.49 10.56 14.49
C PRO A 266 -1.96 9.15 14.83
N ALA A 267 -2.41 8.42 13.81
CA ALA A 267 -2.74 7.01 13.96
C ALA A 267 -1.56 6.30 14.65
N ARG A 268 -1.87 5.33 15.52
CA ARG A 268 -0.83 4.48 16.11
C ARG A 268 0.01 3.91 14.98
N LEU A 269 1.33 4.05 15.05
CA LEU A 269 2.20 3.55 14.00
C LEU A 269 2.08 2.02 13.94
N ILE A 270 1.76 1.51 12.76
CA ILE A 270 1.82 0.08 12.47
C ILE A 270 3.24 -0.20 12.04
N LEU A 271 4.06 -0.64 13.00
CA LEU A 271 5.41 -1.10 12.72
C LEU A 271 5.33 -2.56 12.24
N PRO A 272 5.89 -2.89 11.07
CA PRO A 272 5.98 -4.29 10.68
C PRO A 272 6.85 -5.02 11.68
N THR A 273 6.28 -6.01 12.36
CA THR A 273 7.06 -6.92 13.19
C THR A 273 7.86 -7.84 12.28
N PRO A 274 9.21 -7.84 12.37
CA PRO A 274 9.97 -8.82 11.64
C PRO A 274 9.64 -10.23 12.18
N SER A 275 9.57 -11.22 11.28
CA SER A 275 9.48 -12.64 11.63
C SER A 275 10.60 -13.00 12.62
N LYS A 276 10.24 -13.73 13.68
CA LYS A 276 11.17 -14.14 14.76
C LYS A 276 12.13 -15.27 14.35
N ASN A 277 12.07 -15.76 13.12
CA ASN A 277 12.81 -16.95 12.68
C ASN A 277 14.05 -16.57 11.85
N PRO A 278 15.29 -17.00 12.20
CA PRO A 278 16.49 -16.69 11.41
C PRO A 278 16.51 -17.29 9.99
N ALA A 279 15.69 -18.31 9.69
CA ALA A 279 15.45 -18.76 8.32
C ALA A 279 14.65 -17.73 7.48
N ALA A 280 14.16 -16.66 8.12
CA ALA A 280 13.28 -15.68 7.52
C ALA A 280 13.95 -14.76 6.51
N ASP A 281 15.28 -14.68 6.38
CA ASP A 281 15.87 -13.88 5.29
C ASP A 281 15.49 -14.45 3.89
N GLN A 282 15.38 -15.78 3.75
CA GLN A 282 14.82 -16.42 2.56
C GLN A 282 13.30 -16.26 2.47
N ASP A 283 12.59 -16.30 3.60
CA ASP A 283 11.15 -16.01 3.62
C ASP A 283 10.88 -14.54 3.29
N TRP A 284 11.76 -13.60 3.61
CA TRP A 284 11.61 -12.17 3.35
C TRP A 284 11.75 -11.84 1.88
N GLU A 285 12.71 -12.45 1.18
CA GLU A 285 12.76 -12.35 -0.29
C GLU A 285 11.48 -12.91 -0.92
N GLN A 286 10.97 -14.03 -0.39
CA GLN A 286 9.73 -14.64 -0.85
C GLN A 286 8.50 -13.77 -0.52
N ILE A 287 8.43 -13.17 0.66
CA ILE A 287 7.36 -12.29 1.11
C ILE A 287 7.43 -10.95 0.35
N TYR A 288 8.61 -10.40 0.11
CA TYR A 288 8.85 -9.24 -0.74
C TYR A 288 8.34 -9.50 -2.17
N TRP A 289 8.74 -10.62 -2.75
CA TRP A 289 8.29 -11.01 -4.08
C TRP A 289 6.78 -11.27 -4.13
N ARG A 290 6.21 -11.84 -3.06
CA ARG A 290 4.75 -12.05 -2.91
C ARG A 290 3.97 -10.76 -2.67
N ALA A 291 4.50 -9.82 -1.91
CA ALA A 291 3.91 -8.48 -1.75
C ALA A 291 4.02 -7.69 -3.07
N GLY A 292 5.07 -7.96 -3.85
CA GLY A 292 5.21 -7.67 -5.28
C GLY A 292 4.07 -8.17 -6.16
N ARG A 293 3.50 -9.34 -5.84
CA ARG A 293 2.37 -9.91 -6.58
C ARG A 293 1.03 -9.32 -6.15
N GLN A 294 0.19 -9.10 -7.17
CA GLN A 294 -1.24 -8.87 -6.98
C GLN A 294 -1.83 -9.97 -6.11
N ASN A 295 -2.66 -9.59 -5.14
CA ASN A 295 -3.40 -10.59 -4.39
C ASN A 295 -4.40 -11.35 -5.29
N GLY A 296 -4.86 -12.50 -4.80
CA GLY A 296 -5.74 -13.38 -5.54
C GLY A 296 -7.15 -12.82 -5.74
N ALA A 297 -7.53 -11.74 -5.06
CA ALA A 297 -8.91 -11.26 -5.00
C ALA A 297 -9.42 -10.76 -6.35
N VAL A 298 -8.68 -9.87 -7.02
CA VAL A 298 -9.09 -9.29 -8.32
C VAL A 298 -9.24 -10.38 -9.39
N GLY A 299 -8.27 -11.29 -9.46
CA GLY A 299 -8.31 -12.42 -10.40
C GLY A 299 -9.46 -13.37 -10.11
N THR A 300 -9.69 -13.67 -8.83
CA THR A 300 -10.80 -14.54 -8.37
C THR A 300 -12.15 -13.92 -8.68
N TYR A 301 -12.35 -12.63 -8.38
CA TYR A 301 -13.57 -11.89 -8.72
C TYR A 301 -13.86 -11.92 -10.22
N ARG A 302 -12.87 -11.56 -11.05
CA ARG A 302 -13.00 -11.59 -12.52
C ARG A 302 -13.31 -12.98 -13.06
N ASN A 303 -12.65 -14.02 -12.52
CA ASN A 303 -12.90 -15.40 -12.93
C ASN A 303 -14.32 -15.82 -12.56
N HIS A 304 -14.79 -15.53 -11.34
CA HIS A 304 -16.15 -15.83 -10.94
C HIS A 304 -17.18 -15.13 -11.84
N LEU A 305 -16.99 -13.84 -12.15
CA LEU A 305 -17.88 -13.15 -13.10
C LEU A 305 -17.91 -13.80 -14.49
N ARG A 306 -16.75 -14.24 -15.01
CA ARG A 306 -16.68 -14.95 -16.31
C ARG A 306 -17.43 -16.28 -16.30
N PHE A 307 -17.25 -17.10 -15.27
CA PHE A 307 -17.96 -18.39 -15.17
C PHE A 307 -19.47 -18.23 -15.05
N HIS A 308 -19.93 -17.09 -14.52
CA HIS A 308 -21.34 -16.80 -14.31
C HIS A 308 -21.91 -15.74 -15.27
N GLN A 309 -21.20 -15.41 -16.36
CA GLN A 309 -21.63 -14.39 -17.33
C GLN A 309 -22.98 -14.70 -18.00
N TYR A 310 -23.33 -15.99 -18.07
CA TYR A 310 -24.59 -16.51 -18.60
C TYR A 310 -25.74 -16.53 -17.59
N VAL A 311 -25.48 -16.10 -16.36
CA VAL A 311 -26.45 -16.09 -15.26
C VAL A 311 -26.75 -14.64 -14.89
N MET A 312 -28.02 -14.30 -14.69
CA MET A 312 -28.48 -12.95 -14.31
C MET A 312 -28.20 -12.67 -12.82
N HIS A 313 -26.92 -12.62 -12.47
CA HIS A 313 -26.49 -12.39 -11.08
C HIS A 313 -26.26 -10.88 -10.81
N PRO A 314 -26.70 -10.33 -9.65
CA PRO A 314 -26.53 -8.91 -9.33
C PRO A 314 -25.07 -8.41 -9.41
N LEU A 315 -24.10 -9.22 -8.94
CA LEU A 315 -22.67 -8.89 -9.05
C LEU A 315 -22.13 -8.75 -10.48
N LYS A 316 -22.85 -9.21 -11.51
CA LYS A 316 -22.43 -9.06 -12.91
C LYS A 316 -22.18 -7.60 -13.28
N TYR A 317 -22.86 -6.70 -12.59
CA TYR A 317 -22.84 -5.27 -12.87
C TYR A 317 -22.01 -4.47 -11.87
N VAL A 318 -21.49 -5.11 -10.82
CA VAL A 318 -20.74 -4.43 -9.76
C VAL A 318 -19.28 -4.27 -10.20
N ASP A 319 -18.82 -3.03 -10.30
CA ASP A 319 -17.41 -2.74 -10.54
C ASP A 319 -16.56 -3.17 -9.33
N PHE A 320 -15.32 -3.59 -9.59
CA PHE A 320 -14.39 -3.92 -8.51
C PHE A 320 -14.11 -2.72 -7.58
N GLN A 321 -14.34 -1.48 -8.03
CA GLN A 321 -14.34 -0.27 -7.22
C GLN A 321 -15.13 -0.38 -5.92
N ALA A 322 -16.27 -1.08 -5.95
CA ALA A 322 -17.12 -1.32 -4.76
C ALA A 322 -16.33 -1.97 -3.60
N PHE A 323 -15.26 -2.72 -3.90
CA PHE A 323 -14.46 -3.44 -2.92
C PHE A 323 -13.17 -2.72 -2.53
N ARG A 324 -12.78 -1.65 -3.24
CA ARG A 324 -11.60 -0.84 -2.87
C ARG A 324 -11.76 -0.16 -1.52
N ARG A 325 -12.97 0.35 -1.22
CA ARG A 325 -13.29 0.97 0.08
C ARG A 325 -13.01 0.07 1.28
N LEU A 326 -13.04 -1.26 1.07
CA LEU A 326 -12.78 -2.29 2.08
C LEU A 326 -11.32 -2.74 2.14
N GLY A 327 -10.44 -2.17 1.30
CA GLY A 327 -9.02 -2.53 1.25
C GLY A 327 -8.73 -3.84 0.54
N ILE A 328 -9.70 -4.42 -0.18
CA ILE A 328 -9.56 -5.77 -0.78
C ILE A 328 -8.30 -5.92 -1.65
N PRO A 329 -7.85 -4.94 -2.46
CA PRO A 329 -6.57 -5.02 -3.17
C PRO A 329 -5.31 -5.06 -2.29
N ILE A 330 -5.38 -4.54 -1.08
CA ILE A 330 -4.23 -4.41 -0.17
C ILE A 330 -4.03 -5.69 0.63
N TRP A 331 -5.12 -6.34 1.03
CA TRP A 331 -5.09 -7.50 1.90
C TRP A 331 -4.30 -8.68 1.34
N ASP A 332 -3.64 -9.41 2.22
CA ASP A 332 -2.93 -10.62 1.83
C ASP A 332 -3.90 -11.76 1.51
N ASN A 333 -3.41 -12.78 0.81
CA ASN A 333 -4.23 -13.90 0.37
C ASN A 333 -4.81 -14.71 1.55
N TRP A 334 -4.13 -14.68 2.69
CA TRP A 334 -4.53 -15.42 3.88
C TRP A 334 -5.70 -14.72 4.57
N ARG A 335 -5.66 -13.40 4.77
CA ARG A 335 -6.82 -12.60 5.22
C ARG A 335 -7.99 -12.76 4.26
N LEU A 336 -7.75 -12.64 2.96
CA LEU A 336 -8.77 -12.81 1.92
C LEU A 336 -9.41 -14.21 1.94
N TYR A 337 -8.64 -15.24 2.27
CA TYR A 337 -9.16 -16.59 2.46
C TYR A 337 -10.00 -16.69 3.73
N LEU A 338 -9.55 -16.10 4.85
CA LEU A 338 -10.30 -16.10 6.12
C LEU A 338 -11.65 -15.39 6.00
N ILE A 339 -11.73 -14.32 5.21
CA ILE A 339 -13.02 -13.65 4.90
C ILE A 339 -13.81 -14.34 3.79
N GLY A 340 -13.34 -15.48 3.25
CA GLY A 340 -14.10 -16.29 2.28
C GLY A 340 -14.15 -15.80 0.84
N LEU A 341 -13.26 -14.87 0.45
CA LEU A 341 -13.27 -14.32 -0.91
C LEU A 341 -12.46 -15.12 -1.92
N ILE A 342 -11.45 -15.86 -1.47
CA ILE A 342 -10.55 -16.63 -2.34
C ILE A 342 -10.36 -18.07 -1.85
N ASN A 343 -9.73 -18.90 -2.68
CA ASN A 343 -9.34 -20.26 -2.27
C ASN A 343 -8.15 -20.23 -1.31
N ARG A 344 -7.98 -21.32 -0.55
CA ARG A 344 -6.83 -21.50 0.34
C ARG A 344 -5.53 -21.28 -0.44
N PRO A 345 -4.65 -20.36 0.01
CA PRO A 345 -3.34 -20.17 -0.61
C PRO A 345 -2.54 -21.47 -0.54
N ARG A 346 -1.76 -21.78 -1.58
CA ARG A 346 -0.88 -22.98 -1.60
C ARG A 346 0.42 -22.79 -0.82
N ASP A 347 0.72 -21.54 -0.47
CA ASP A 347 1.95 -21.11 0.17
C ASP A 347 1.88 -21.24 1.70
N ILE A 348 3.04 -21.33 2.36
CA ILE A 348 3.13 -21.31 3.83
C ILE A 348 2.63 -19.95 4.34
N CYS A 349 1.85 -19.95 5.42
CA CYS A 349 1.43 -18.71 6.05
C CYS A 349 2.61 -18.04 6.77
N PRO A 350 2.91 -16.75 6.49
CA PRO A 350 4.00 -16.03 7.17
C PRO A 350 3.81 -15.90 8.68
N ASP A 351 2.57 -15.93 9.16
CA ASP A 351 2.23 -15.88 10.58
C ASP A 351 1.30 -17.05 10.92
N SER A 352 1.87 -18.19 11.30
CA SER A 352 1.10 -19.41 11.60
C SER A 352 0.18 -19.27 12.81
N SER A 353 0.45 -18.30 13.70
CA SER A 353 -0.36 -18.05 14.91
C SER A 353 -1.75 -17.47 14.61
N VAL A 354 -1.94 -16.99 13.37
CA VAL A 354 -3.22 -16.50 12.84
C VAL A 354 -4.22 -17.64 12.56
N PHE A 355 -3.77 -18.90 12.52
CA PHE A 355 -4.54 -20.03 11.98
C PHE A 355 -4.96 -21.10 12.98
N ASP A 356 -4.66 -20.93 14.28
CA ASP A 356 -5.16 -21.84 15.32
C ASP A 356 -6.71 -21.82 15.41
N ASP A 357 -7.35 -20.77 14.87
CA ASP A 357 -8.79 -20.51 14.95
C ASP A 357 -9.56 -20.76 13.63
N LEU A 358 -9.02 -21.49 12.64
CA LEU A 358 -9.73 -21.74 11.38
C LEU A 358 -11.13 -22.35 11.64
N PRO A 359 -12.23 -21.68 11.24
CA PRO A 359 -13.56 -22.24 11.43
C PRO A 359 -13.69 -23.55 10.65
N GLN A 360 -14.07 -24.64 11.32
CA GLN A 360 -14.34 -25.93 10.67
C GLN A 360 -15.29 -25.73 9.46
N GLY A 361 -14.96 -26.36 8.32
CA GLY A 361 -15.79 -26.35 7.11
C GLY A 361 -15.43 -25.32 6.03
N PHE A 362 -14.43 -24.45 6.25
CA PHE A 362 -13.98 -23.47 5.25
C PHE A 362 -13.29 -24.09 4.01
N GLU A 363 -12.76 -25.31 4.17
CA GLU A 363 -11.90 -25.98 3.18
C GLU A 363 -12.65 -26.37 1.89
N ASN A 364 -14.00 -26.39 1.91
CA ASN A 364 -14.85 -26.87 0.81
C ASN A 364 -15.85 -25.83 0.27
N SER A 365 -15.57 -24.52 0.42
CA SER A 365 -16.46 -23.45 -0.09
C SER A 365 -16.58 -23.48 -1.63
N SER A 366 -17.78 -23.71 -2.15
CA SER A 366 -18.06 -23.70 -3.59
C SER A 366 -17.81 -22.32 -4.21
N PRO A 367 -17.52 -22.21 -5.53
CA PRO A 367 -17.46 -20.92 -6.23
C PRO A 367 -18.70 -20.06 -6.00
N SER A 368 -19.87 -20.69 -5.94
CA SER A 368 -21.15 -20.04 -5.67
C SER A 368 -21.24 -19.46 -4.26
N SER A 369 -20.69 -20.15 -3.26
CA SER A 369 -20.64 -19.65 -1.88
C SER A 369 -19.71 -18.45 -1.76
N LYS A 370 -18.59 -18.43 -2.49
CA LYS A 370 -17.67 -17.28 -2.53
C LYS A 370 -18.30 -16.07 -3.20
N LEU A 371 -19.03 -16.28 -4.29
CA LEU A 371 -19.79 -15.21 -4.95
C LEU A 371 -20.84 -14.59 -4.02
N PHE A 372 -21.50 -15.40 -3.18
CA PHE A 372 -22.38 -14.88 -2.14
C PHE A 372 -21.61 -13.98 -1.16
N THR A 373 -20.41 -14.39 -0.73
CA THR A 373 -19.57 -13.55 0.14
C THR A 373 -19.21 -12.23 -0.53
N TRP A 374 -18.79 -12.24 -1.80
CA TRP A 374 -18.55 -11.01 -2.57
C TRP A 374 -19.80 -10.12 -2.63
N TRP A 375 -20.97 -10.71 -2.83
CA TRP A 375 -22.24 -9.99 -2.89
C TRP A 375 -22.59 -9.36 -1.54
N SER A 376 -22.36 -10.08 -0.44
CA SER A 376 -22.60 -9.57 0.91
C SER A 376 -21.75 -8.34 1.27
N LEU A 377 -20.64 -8.14 0.56
CA LEU A 377 -19.74 -7.00 0.78
C LEU A 377 -20.09 -5.77 -0.07
N ALA A 378 -20.89 -5.92 -1.13
CA ALA A 378 -21.34 -4.80 -1.95
C ALA A 378 -22.46 -4.02 -1.23
N THR A 379 -22.47 -2.69 -1.31
CA THR A 379 -23.60 -1.90 -0.80
C THR A 379 -24.82 -2.05 -1.71
N LYS A 380 -25.99 -1.60 -1.24
CA LYS A 380 -27.18 -1.53 -2.09
C LYS A 380 -26.96 -0.59 -3.28
N GLU A 381 -26.29 0.55 -3.07
CA GLU A 381 -25.94 1.45 -4.17
C GLU A 381 -25.03 0.77 -5.19
N ASP A 382 -24.00 0.03 -4.73
CA ASP A 382 -23.09 -0.72 -5.60
C ASP A 382 -23.84 -1.72 -6.51
N ILE A 383 -24.92 -2.32 -6.00
CA ILE A 383 -25.74 -3.34 -6.70
C ILE A 383 -26.79 -2.70 -7.63
N ASP A 384 -27.36 -1.56 -7.23
CA ASP A 384 -28.40 -0.85 -7.96
C ASP A 384 -27.83 0.05 -9.08
N GLU A 385 -26.52 0.35 -9.05
CA GLU A 385 -25.82 0.95 -10.17
C GLU A 385 -25.91 0.03 -11.41
N LYS A 386 -26.60 0.50 -12.45
CA LYS A 386 -26.55 -0.16 -13.75
C LYS A 386 -25.11 -0.02 -14.27
N PHE A 387 -24.44 -1.15 -14.47
CA PHE A 387 -23.17 -1.20 -15.19
C PHE A 387 -23.31 -0.45 -16.52
N VAL A 388 -22.61 0.67 -16.62
CA VAL A 388 -22.44 1.41 -17.87
C VAL A 388 -21.15 0.89 -18.50
N PRO A 389 -21.20 0.13 -19.61
CA PRO A 389 -19.99 -0.41 -20.25
C PRO A 389 -18.97 0.67 -20.62
N GLU A 390 -19.42 1.90 -20.87
CA GLU A 390 -18.61 3.08 -21.20
C GLU A 390 -17.77 3.60 -20.01
N HIS A 391 -17.99 3.10 -18.79
CA HIS A 391 -17.17 3.41 -17.61
C HIS A 391 -16.20 2.29 -17.24
N SER A 392 -16.18 1.19 -17.99
CA SER A 392 -15.02 0.30 -17.97
C SER A 392 -13.84 1.12 -18.50
N PRO A 393 -12.73 1.27 -17.76
CA PRO A 393 -11.49 1.61 -18.43
C PRO A 393 -11.33 0.58 -19.55
N ASP A 394 -11.19 1.05 -20.78
CA ASP A 394 -10.98 0.18 -21.92
C ASP A 394 -9.70 -0.61 -21.62
N TRP A 395 -9.86 -1.86 -21.18
CA TRP A 395 -8.74 -2.70 -20.77
C TRP A 395 -7.90 -3.12 -21.99
N SER A 396 -8.32 -2.74 -23.20
CA SER A 396 -7.52 -2.74 -24.41
C SER A 396 -6.68 -1.47 -24.54
N PHE A 397 -5.73 -1.27 -23.63
CA PHE A 397 -4.44 -0.82 -24.12
C PHE A 397 -3.80 -2.05 -24.76
N SER A 398 -3.88 -2.09 -26.08
CA SER A 398 -3.22 -3.06 -26.95
C SER A 398 -1.80 -3.37 -26.46
N LEU A 399 -1.51 -4.67 -26.38
CA LEU A 399 -0.18 -5.26 -26.15
C LEU A 399 0.96 -4.48 -26.82
#